data_AF-A0A4U9WM53-F1
#
_entry.id   AF-A0A4U9WM53-F1
#
_cell.length_a   1.000
_cell.length_b   1.000
_cell.length_c   1.000
_cell.angle_alpha   90.00
_cell.angle_beta   90.00
_cell.angle_gamma   90.00
#
_symmetry.space_group_name_H-M   'P 1'
#
loop_
_entity.id
_entity.type
_entity.pdbx_description
1 polymer ?
#
loop_
_entity_poly.entity_id
_entity_poly.type
_entity_poly.pdbx_seq_one_letter_code
_entity_poly.pdbx_strand_id
1 'polypeptide(L)'
;MVLFDLSVNYQHAPVIAISSAEQNTVPHTAKVIRLLQSLGKQVIHLPDYPGLLVMRTVAMLANEALDVVNKGVANAADTDDAMRFGVNYPQGPLAWGSKLGWQQILTTLEKPATLLRGTPLSAQCRCCAVMPPIIQEPNADECQHSPRAGPALRRTDV
;
A
#
# COMPACT_ATOMS: atom_id res chain seq x y z
N MET A 1 -22.88 1.85 2.93
CA MET A 1 -21.89 2.93 2.63
C MET A 1 -21.18 2.61 1.32
N VAL A 2 -20.70 3.60 0.56
CA VAL A 2 -19.81 3.39 -0.60
C VAL A 2 -18.42 3.86 -0.22
N LEU A 3 -17.41 3.03 -0.49
CA LEU A 3 -15.99 3.33 -0.24
C LEU A 3 -15.29 3.60 -1.57
N PHE A 4 -14.46 4.64 -1.62
CA PHE A 4 -13.59 4.93 -2.74
C PHE A 4 -12.25 4.23 -2.56
N ASP A 5 -11.73 3.62 -3.62
CA ASP A 5 -10.35 3.14 -3.64
C ASP A 5 -9.38 4.31 -3.70
N LEU A 6 -8.10 4.07 -3.38
CA LEU A 6 -7.04 5.07 -3.44
C LEU A 6 -6.93 5.66 -4.85
N SER A 7 -6.87 6.98 -4.92
CA SER A 7 -6.48 7.73 -6.11
C SER A 7 -5.53 8.85 -5.71
N VAL A 8 -4.52 9.09 -6.55
CA VAL A 8 -3.56 10.19 -6.33
C VAL A 8 -4.29 11.54 -6.36
N ASN A 9 -5.32 11.68 -7.20
CA ASN A 9 -6.12 12.88 -7.31
C ASN A 9 -7.54 12.55 -7.82
N TYR A 10 -8.51 12.48 -6.92
CA TYR A 10 -9.91 12.20 -7.27
C TYR A 10 -10.55 13.24 -8.19
N GLN A 11 -10.12 14.51 -8.12
CA GLN A 11 -10.67 15.57 -8.96
C GLN A 11 -10.29 15.39 -10.42
N HIS A 12 -9.03 15.02 -10.70
CA HIS A 12 -8.53 14.89 -12.07
C HIS A 12 -8.55 13.44 -12.61
N ALA A 13 -8.67 12.44 -11.74
CA ALA A 13 -8.71 11.04 -12.19
C ALA A 13 -9.94 10.78 -13.08
N PRO A 14 -9.76 10.30 -14.34
CA PRO A 14 -10.89 9.98 -15.21
C PRO A 14 -11.60 8.69 -14.78
N VAL A 15 -10.89 7.80 -14.08
CA VAL A 15 -11.39 6.52 -13.58
C VAL A 15 -11.38 6.52 -12.05
N ILE A 16 -12.46 6.04 -11.45
CA ILE A 16 -12.59 5.87 -10.00
C ILE A 16 -13.08 4.46 -9.71
N ALA A 17 -12.38 3.75 -8.83
CA ALA A 17 -12.84 2.47 -8.30
C ALA A 17 -13.59 2.68 -6.98
N ILE A 18 -14.70 1.97 -6.81
CA ILE A 18 -15.53 2.01 -5.60
C ILE A 18 -15.92 0.59 -5.16
N SER A 19 -16.18 0.43 -3.86
CA SER A 19 -16.88 -0.73 -3.30
C SER A 19 -18.15 -0.26 -2.61
N SER A 20 -19.14 -1.14 -2.50
CA SER A 20 -20.36 -0.91 -1.72
C SER A 20 -20.46 -1.94 -0.60
N ALA A 21 -20.76 -1.47 0.61
CA ALA A 21 -21.05 -2.35 1.74
C ALA A 21 -22.20 -3.31 1.40
N GLU A 22 -22.16 -4.52 1.98
CA GLU A 22 -23.13 -5.59 1.71
C GLU A 22 -24.59 -5.18 1.95
N GLN A 23 -24.84 -4.28 2.90
CA GLN A 23 -26.18 -3.80 3.22
C GLN A 23 -26.76 -2.82 2.18
N ASN A 24 -25.97 -2.37 1.19
CA ASN A 24 -26.47 -1.51 0.12
C ASN A 24 -27.30 -2.30 -0.88
N THR A 25 -28.49 -1.80 -1.20
CA THR A 25 -29.30 -2.34 -2.30
C THR A 25 -28.75 -1.89 -3.66
N VAL A 26 -29.05 -2.67 -4.71
CA VAL A 26 -28.67 -2.34 -6.10
C VAL A 26 -29.10 -0.92 -6.51
N PRO A 27 -30.33 -0.44 -6.21
CA PRO A 27 -30.71 0.94 -6.52
C PRO A 27 -29.89 2.01 -5.78
N HIS A 28 -29.42 1.75 -4.56
CA HIS A 28 -28.58 2.69 -3.82
C HIS A 28 -27.20 2.82 -4.44
N THR A 29 -26.55 1.70 -4.78
CA THR A 29 -25.25 1.72 -5.45
C THR A 29 -25.36 2.36 -6.83
N ALA A 30 -26.43 2.08 -7.59
CA ALA A 30 -26.67 2.68 -8.90
C ALA A 30 -26.82 4.22 -8.86
N LYS A 31 -27.39 4.79 -7.78
CA LYS A 31 -27.45 6.25 -7.61
C LYS A 31 -26.06 6.88 -7.54
N VAL A 32 -25.15 6.27 -6.77
CA VAL A 32 -23.77 6.78 -6.62
C VAL A 32 -22.99 6.63 -7.93
N ILE A 33 -23.12 5.48 -8.61
CA ILE A 33 -22.49 5.26 -9.91
C ILE A 33 -22.94 6.31 -10.92
N ARG A 34 -24.27 6.55 -11.04
CA ARG A 34 -24.80 7.56 -11.96
C ARG A 34 -24.35 8.98 -11.62
N LEU A 35 -24.27 9.31 -10.33
CA LEU A 35 -23.73 10.60 -9.90
C LEU A 35 -22.29 10.78 -10.37
N LEU A 36 -21.41 9.81 -10.13
CA LEU A 36 -20.01 9.86 -10.57
C LEU A 36 -19.90 9.92 -12.10
N GLN A 37 -20.74 9.18 -12.83
CA GLN A 37 -20.80 9.23 -14.29
C GLN A 37 -21.25 10.61 -14.81
N SER A 38 -22.20 11.27 -14.14
CA SER A 38 -22.61 12.64 -14.49
C SER A 38 -21.51 13.68 -14.28
N LEU A 39 -20.50 13.36 -13.46
CA LEU A 39 -19.27 14.15 -13.28
C LEU A 39 -18.17 13.77 -14.27
N GLY A 40 -18.48 12.97 -15.30
CA GLY A 40 -17.53 12.53 -16.32
C GLY A 40 -16.56 11.43 -15.87
N LYS A 41 -16.85 10.75 -14.75
CA LYS A 41 -15.98 9.68 -14.22
C LYS A 41 -16.41 8.32 -14.79
N GLN A 42 -15.45 7.54 -15.26
CA GLN A 42 -15.63 6.11 -15.45
C GLN A 42 -15.54 5.41 -14.10
N VAL A 43 -16.55 4.59 -13.77
CA VAL A 43 -16.63 3.92 -12.47
C VAL A 43 -16.34 2.43 -12.61
N ILE A 44 -15.40 1.93 -11.82
CA ILE A 44 -15.15 0.50 -11.63
C ILE A 44 -15.79 0.09 -10.30
N HIS A 45 -16.77 -0.81 -10.34
CA HIS A 45 -17.37 -1.35 -9.12
C HIS A 45 -16.66 -2.64 -8.73
N LEU A 46 -16.02 -2.63 -7.56
CA LEU A 46 -15.26 -3.74 -7.00
C LEU A 46 -16.11 -4.51 -5.98
N PRO A 47 -15.83 -5.82 -5.77
CA PRO A 47 -16.33 -6.52 -4.60
C PRO A 47 -15.77 -5.88 -3.32
N ASP A 48 -16.49 -6.04 -2.21
CA ASP A 48 -16.06 -5.50 -0.93
C ASP A 48 -14.89 -6.29 -0.36
N TYR A 49 -13.68 -5.76 -0.60
CA TYR A 49 -12.44 -6.45 -0.31
C TYR A 49 -11.48 -5.53 0.45
N PRO A 50 -10.83 -6.00 1.53
CA PRO A 50 -9.90 -5.19 2.33
C PRO A 50 -8.77 -4.58 1.50
N GLY A 51 -8.61 -3.25 1.60
CA GLY A 51 -7.60 -2.51 0.86
C GLY A 51 -7.92 -2.30 -0.62
N LEU A 52 -9.06 -2.78 -1.11
CA LEU A 52 -9.51 -2.67 -2.50
C LEU A 52 -8.38 -3.02 -3.50
N LEU A 53 -8.31 -2.35 -4.65
CA LEU A 53 -7.34 -2.66 -5.69
C LEU A 53 -6.08 -1.80 -5.54
N VAL A 54 -6.22 -0.48 -5.59
CA VAL A 54 -5.08 0.45 -5.67
C VAL A 54 -4.36 0.56 -4.33
N MET A 55 -5.09 0.76 -3.23
CA MET A 55 -4.47 0.88 -1.90
C MET A 55 -3.70 -0.40 -1.55
N ARG A 56 -4.26 -1.57 -1.84
CA ARG A 56 -3.59 -2.87 -1.64
C ARG A 56 -2.31 -3.01 -2.47
N THR A 57 -2.37 -2.69 -3.77
CA THR A 57 -1.19 -2.79 -4.64
C THR A 57 -0.09 -1.83 -4.19
N VAL A 58 -0.42 -0.59 -3.85
CA VAL A 58 0.58 0.38 -3.37
C VAL A 58 1.17 -0.04 -2.03
N ALA A 59 0.35 -0.57 -1.11
CA ALA A 59 0.85 -1.09 0.18
C ALA A 59 1.84 -2.25 -0.01
N MET A 60 1.54 -3.19 -0.92
CA MET A 60 2.45 -4.31 -1.22
C MET A 60 3.74 -3.83 -1.88
N LEU A 61 3.68 -2.87 -2.80
CA LEU A 61 4.86 -2.27 -3.42
C LEU A 61 5.75 -1.56 -2.38
N ALA A 62 5.16 -0.79 -1.47
CA ALA A 62 5.88 -0.12 -0.40
C ALA A 62 6.53 -1.14 0.56
N ASN A 63 5.81 -2.22 0.90
CA ASN A 63 6.34 -3.29 1.74
C ASN A 63 7.53 -4.00 1.10
N GLU A 64 7.47 -4.30 -0.20
CA GLU A 64 8.59 -4.93 -0.92
C GLU A 64 9.79 -3.97 -1.01
N ALA A 65 9.55 -2.69 -1.29
CA ALA A 65 10.60 -1.69 -1.33
C ALA A 65 11.31 -1.51 0.02
N LEU A 66 10.57 -1.61 1.13
CA LEU A 66 11.17 -1.67 2.47
C LEU A 66 12.04 -2.92 2.59
N ASP A 67 11.57 -4.10 2.21
CA ASP A 67 12.36 -5.34 2.30
C ASP A 67 13.67 -5.30 1.49
N VAL A 68 13.66 -4.69 0.31
CA VAL A 68 14.87 -4.41 -0.51
C VAL A 68 15.89 -3.60 0.29
N VAL A 69 15.45 -2.53 0.95
CA VAL A 69 16.32 -1.69 1.79
C VAL A 69 16.80 -2.45 3.02
N ASN A 70 15.93 -3.22 3.66
CA ASN A 70 16.23 -3.98 4.88
C ASN A 70 17.30 -5.03 4.65
N LYS A 71 17.27 -5.68 3.48
CA LYS A 71 18.25 -6.68 3.07
C LYS A 71 19.54 -6.05 2.53
N GLY A 72 19.62 -4.72 2.45
CA GLY A 72 20.77 -4.00 1.95
C GLY A 72 20.99 -4.15 0.44
N VAL A 73 19.97 -4.53 -0.32
CA VAL A 73 20.06 -4.70 -1.78
C VAL A 73 20.27 -3.36 -2.47
N ALA A 74 19.57 -2.32 -2.00
CA ALA A 74 19.73 -0.93 -2.44
C ALA A 74 19.37 0.02 -1.28
N ASN A 75 19.81 1.28 -1.36
CA ASN A 75 19.33 2.31 -0.42
C ASN A 75 17.96 2.86 -0.86
N ALA A 76 17.28 3.58 0.04
CA ALA A 76 15.92 4.07 -0.18
C ALA A 76 15.78 4.97 -1.43
N ALA A 77 16.74 5.86 -1.67
CA ALA A 77 16.69 6.77 -2.82
C ALA A 77 16.86 6.01 -4.14
N ASP A 78 17.84 5.11 -4.20
CA ASP A 78 18.09 4.28 -5.40
C ASP A 78 16.90 3.33 -5.66
N THR A 79 16.26 2.79 -4.62
CA THR A 79 15.02 1.99 -4.75
C THR A 79 13.88 2.80 -5.35
N ASP A 80 13.65 4.02 -4.88
CA ASP A 80 12.60 4.89 -5.41
C ASP A 80 12.88 5.33 -6.85
N ASP A 81 14.12 5.72 -7.15
CA ASP A 81 14.51 6.16 -8.48
C ASP A 81 14.51 5.00 -9.50
N ALA A 82 14.90 3.80 -9.09
CA ALA A 82 14.77 2.61 -9.94
C ALA A 82 13.31 2.37 -10.36
N MET A 83 12.34 2.55 -9.45
CA MET A 83 10.93 2.37 -9.80
C MET A 83 10.37 3.52 -10.64
N ARG A 84 10.83 4.75 -10.40
CA ARG A 84 10.42 5.92 -11.18
C ARG A 84 10.96 5.90 -12.60
N PHE A 85 12.25 5.63 -12.76
CA PHE A 85 12.93 5.75 -14.06
C PHE A 85 13.07 4.40 -14.78
N GLY A 86 13.00 3.28 -14.07
CA GLY A 86 13.06 1.94 -14.65
C GLY A 86 11.70 1.43 -15.14
N VAL A 87 10.63 1.63 -14.35
CA VAL A 87 9.26 1.17 -14.71
C VAL A 87 8.23 2.29 -14.81
N ASN A 88 8.71 3.54 -14.87
CA ASN A 88 7.89 4.73 -15.12
C ASN A 88 6.77 4.95 -14.08
N TYR A 89 6.99 4.60 -12.81
CA TYR A 89 6.07 4.99 -11.76
C TYR A 89 6.17 6.50 -11.51
N PRO A 90 5.04 7.20 -11.31
CA PRO A 90 5.05 8.65 -11.14
C PRO A 90 5.74 9.08 -9.82
N GLN A 91 5.86 8.15 -8.88
CA GLN A 91 6.54 8.34 -7.59
C GLN A 91 7.07 6.99 -7.11
N GLY A 92 8.16 7.03 -6.36
CA GLY A 92 8.76 5.81 -5.80
C GLY A 92 7.90 5.19 -4.70
N PRO A 93 7.95 3.86 -4.51
CA PRO A 93 7.14 3.14 -3.54
C PRO A 93 7.36 3.58 -2.08
N LEU A 94 8.57 3.97 -1.69
CA LEU A 94 8.85 4.44 -0.32
C LEU A 94 8.30 5.85 -0.11
N ALA A 95 8.48 6.73 -1.09
CA ALA A 95 7.85 8.05 -1.08
C ALA A 95 6.31 7.96 -1.06
N TRP A 96 5.71 6.98 -1.75
CA TRP A 96 4.27 6.72 -1.65
C TRP A 96 3.87 6.26 -0.26
N GLY A 97 4.57 5.28 0.32
CA GLY A 97 4.31 4.80 1.67
C GLY A 97 4.39 5.92 2.70
N SER A 98 5.40 6.80 2.59
CA SER A 98 5.52 7.97 3.47
C SER A 98 4.39 8.99 3.28
N LYS A 99 3.94 9.23 2.04
CA LYS A 99 2.86 10.18 1.74
C LYS A 99 1.49 9.67 2.23
N LEU A 100 1.25 8.37 2.09
CA LEU A 100 0.01 7.72 2.56
C LEU A 100 0.01 7.51 4.08
N GLY A 101 1.20 7.46 4.69
CA GLY A 101 1.37 7.18 6.11
C GLY A 101 1.57 5.68 6.36
N TRP A 102 2.67 5.36 7.05
CA TRP A 102 3.07 3.99 7.32
C TRP A 102 2.05 3.19 8.15
N GLN A 103 1.32 3.85 9.04
CA GLN A 103 0.23 3.20 9.80
C GLN A 103 -0.90 2.70 8.89
N GLN A 104 -1.26 3.48 7.87
CA GLN A 104 -2.30 3.10 6.91
C GLN A 104 -1.82 1.93 6.04
N ILE A 105 -0.54 1.93 5.66
CA ILE A 105 0.09 0.81 4.93
C ILE A 105 0.04 -0.46 5.79
N LEU A 106 0.50 -0.41 7.04
CA LEU A 106 0.47 -1.55 7.96
C LEU A 106 -0.95 -2.09 8.14
N THR A 107 -1.90 -1.20 8.46
CA THR A 107 -3.32 -1.55 8.63
C THR A 107 -3.88 -2.24 7.38
N THR A 108 -3.48 -1.80 6.19
CA THR A 108 -3.92 -2.38 4.91
C THR A 108 -3.32 -3.77 4.70
N LEU A 109 -2.09 -4.00 5.16
CA LEU A 109 -1.39 -5.29 5.01
C LEU A 109 -1.86 -6.33 6.03
N GLU A 110 -2.20 -5.91 7.25
CA GLU A 110 -2.64 -6.81 8.32
C GLU A 110 -4.05 -7.38 8.11
N LYS A 111 -5.01 -6.54 7.66
CA LYS A 111 -6.42 -6.93 7.51
C LYS A 111 -6.64 -8.13 6.56
N PRO A 112 -6.06 -8.20 5.35
CA PRO A 112 -6.21 -9.35 4.46
C PRO A 112 -5.55 -10.63 5.01
N ALA A 113 -4.48 -10.50 5.79
CA ALA A 113 -3.70 -11.63 6.29
C ALA A 113 -4.48 -12.44 7.32
N THR A 114 -5.17 -11.74 8.22
CA THR A 114 -6.09 -12.34 9.19
C THR A 114 -7.27 -13.02 8.49
N LEU A 115 -7.77 -12.46 7.38
CA LEU A 115 -8.94 -12.97 6.66
C LEU A 115 -8.64 -14.15 5.71
N LEU A 116 -7.43 -14.29 5.20
CA LEU A 116 -7.09 -15.32 4.21
C LEU A 116 -6.17 -16.44 4.72
N ARG A 117 -5.35 -16.20 5.76
CA ARG A 117 -4.27 -17.14 6.14
C ARG A 117 -4.23 -17.50 7.62
N GLY A 118 -5.14 -16.98 8.45
CA GLY A 118 -5.16 -17.21 9.90
C GLY A 118 -3.91 -16.72 10.63
N THR A 119 -2.97 -16.08 9.93
CA THR A 119 -1.72 -15.53 10.46
C THR A 119 -1.67 -14.05 10.08
N PRO A 120 -1.51 -13.15 11.06
CA PRO A 120 -1.44 -11.72 10.77
C PRO A 120 -0.18 -11.45 9.94
N LEU A 121 -0.27 -10.54 8.97
CA LEU A 121 0.89 -10.23 8.14
C LEU A 121 1.98 -9.68 9.05
N SER A 122 1.73 -9.07 10.21
CA SER A 122 2.77 -8.68 11.18
C SER A 122 3.79 -9.79 11.53
N ALA A 123 3.42 -11.08 11.43
CA ALA A 123 4.34 -12.21 11.59
C ALA A 123 5.18 -12.54 10.33
N GLN A 124 4.81 -12.02 9.16
CA GLN A 124 5.46 -12.19 7.84
C GLN A 124 5.93 -10.85 7.22
N CYS A 125 5.47 -9.73 7.77
CA CYS A 125 5.64 -8.36 7.35
C CYS A 125 6.91 -7.88 8.01
N ARG A 126 7.99 -7.90 7.24
CA ARG A 126 9.30 -7.42 7.66
C ARG A 126 9.33 -5.90 7.91
N CYS A 127 8.19 -5.20 7.72
CA CYS A 127 8.00 -3.78 8.03
C CYS A 127 8.39 -3.42 9.47
N CYS A 128 8.20 -4.32 10.45
CA CYS A 128 8.47 -4.01 11.85
C CYS A 128 9.94 -3.65 12.14
N ALA A 129 10.89 -4.09 11.30
CA ALA A 129 12.32 -3.83 11.54
C ALA A 129 12.81 -2.46 11.03
N VAL A 130 12.10 -1.82 10.08
CA VAL A 130 12.61 -0.63 9.35
C VAL A 130 11.58 0.49 9.22
N MET A 131 10.49 0.43 10.02
CA MET A 131 9.71 1.65 10.24
C MET A 131 10.61 2.73 10.84
N PRO A 132 10.53 3.99 10.36
CA PRO A 132 11.20 5.10 11.01
C PRO A 132 10.77 5.16 12.49
N PRO A 133 11.63 5.65 13.41
CA PRO A 133 11.49 5.52 14.88
C PRO A 133 10.24 6.15 15.51
N ILE A 134 9.28 6.62 14.71
CA ILE A 134 8.01 7.24 15.12
C ILE A 134 6.91 6.18 15.32
N ILE A 135 7.07 4.96 14.81
CA ILE A 135 6.10 3.86 14.96
C ILE A 135 6.79 2.63 15.54
N GLN A 136 7.23 2.72 16.80
CA GLN A 136 7.51 1.53 17.59
C GLN A 136 6.19 1.09 18.24
N GLU A 137 5.70 -0.08 17.84
CA GLU A 137 4.65 -0.81 18.58
C GLU A 137 5.13 -1.02 20.03
N PRO A 138 4.23 -0.94 21.05
CA PRO A 138 4.58 -1.12 22.45
C PRO A 138 5.13 -2.52 22.82
N ASN A 139 5.20 -3.47 21.86
CA ASN A 139 5.66 -4.84 22.06
C ASN A 139 6.72 -5.26 21.02
N ALA A 140 7.74 -4.43 20.82
CA ALA A 140 8.87 -4.72 19.92
C ALA A 140 9.69 -5.98 20.31
N ASP A 141 9.54 -6.49 21.54
CA ASP A 141 10.30 -7.62 22.08
C ASP A 141 9.85 -9.00 21.56
N GLU A 142 8.70 -9.11 20.87
CA GLU A 142 8.21 -10.39 20.32
C GLU A 142 8.73 -10.70 18.91
N CYS A 143 9.50 -9.80 18.29
CA CYS A 143 10.00 -9.97 16.92
C CYS A 143 11.26 -10.86 16.83
N GLN A 144 11.06 -12.18 16.82
CA GLN A 144 12.12 -13.20 16.86
C GLN A 144 13.05 -13.30 15.61
N HIS A 145 13.00 -12.37 14.64
CA HIS A 145 13.67 -12.51 13.33
C HIS A 145 14.58 -11.33 12.92
N SER A 146 15.09 -10.52 13.87
CA SER A 146 16.01 -9.41 13.54
C SER A 146 17.36 -9.92 12.98
N PRO A 147 17.73 -9.67 11.71
CA PRO A 147 19.06 -9.97 11.21
C PRO A 147 19.96 -8.74 11.43
N ARG A 148 21.14 -8.98 12.00
CA ARG A 148 22.21 -7.97 12.15
C ARG A 148 22.55 -7.35 10.78
N ALA A 149 22.78 -6.04 10.78
CA ALA A 149 23.13 -5.24 9.60
C ALA A 149 24.18 -5.91 8.70
N GLY A 150 23.83 -6.08 7.41
CA GLY A 150 24.77 -6.50 6.37
C GLY A 150 25.63 -5.34 5.87
N PRO A 151 26.82 -5.61 5.28
CA PRO A 151 27.75 -4.57 4.88
C PRO A 151 27.25 -3.78 3.65
N ALA A 152 27.52 -2.47 3.64
CA ALA A 152 27.12 -1.55 2.58
C ALA A 152 27.74 -1.93 1.22
N LEU A 153 26.89 -2.20 0.22
CA LEU A 153 27.31 -2.42 -1.17
C LEU A 153 27.74 -1.08 -1.80
N ARG A 154 28.94 -1.07 -2.42
CA ARG A 154 29.45 0.07 -3.19
C ARG A 154 28.73 0.17 -4.52
N ARG A 155 28.30 1.38 -4.88
CA ARG A 155 27.78 1.71 -6.20
C ARG A 155 28.81 1.33 -7.27
N THR A 156 28.42 0.47 -8.20
CA THR A 156 29.16 0.26 -9.45
C THR A 156 28.52 1.15 -10.50
N ASP A 157 29.30 2.10 -11.01
CA ASP A 157 28.91 2.98 -12.10
C ASP A 157 28.76 2.16 -13.39
N VAL A 158 27.61 2.30 -14.06
CA VAL A 158 27.36 1.84 -15.44
C VAL A 158 27.01 3.06 -16.28
#